data_AF-A0A6A6MAW1-F1
#
_entry.id   AF-A0A6A6MAW1-F1
#
_cell.length_a   1.000
_cell.length_b   1.000
_cell.length_c   1.000
_cell.angle_alpha   90.00
_cell.angle_beta   90.00
_cell.angle_gamma   90.00
#
_symmetry.space_group_name_H-M   'P 1'
#
loop_
_entity.id
_entity.type
_entity.pdbx_description
1 polymer ?
#
loop_
_entity_poly.entity_id
_entity_poly.type
_entity_poly.pdbx_seq_one_letter_code
_entity_poly.pdbx_strand_id
1 'polypeptide(L)'
;MASQPSYRESFIRSSIETARLYGFGGLDLSWLWPNTSFDMKNIGVLLDEWRAAINSESRNTSEPRLVLTMAVHHMPIIGATSFPVESILRNIDWANIIAFDYHVPLKENVTGNHAALYDPSGYFSADSGIKEWLRRGFPASKLVLGVPYHGYAWTLLNPNDNSIGAAALGPALTKDGSAGYKLIKSFISGYGYGATSTYNATYVVNYFTIGSIWINFDDVVAIRTKISYAKTKQLLGYISFQLGNDDNWQLSQAAYEVGKDHEKKKPLALRIIVSVPLAIVILLFLLGSLSYYMRKRMLKSKGKKDSGKEQSFEVEPNTALVNEDSDQNAPNLQVFTFSEIKSATRNFSSENRLGEGGYGPVYKGKLARGQEIAVKRLSKTSHQGLKEFKNEVKLTAKLQHVNLVRLLGFCTEKGEKMLIYEYMPNKSLDFYLFVAMYPEYVKRGTYSMKYDVYSFGVLLLQIISGKKNTFLWLERKSKPFGICL
;
A
#
# COMPACT_ATOMS: atom_id res chain seq x y z
N MET A 1 34.79 -11.20 8.22
CA MET A 1 33.90 -12.38 8.40
C MET A 1 34.13 -13.42 7.30
N ALA A 2 33.84 -13.14 6.03
CA ALA A 2 33.90 -14.17 4.97
C ALA A 2 35.32 -14.70 4.63
N SER A 3 36.39 -14.02 5.04
CA SER A 3 37.77 -14.31 4.63
C SER A 3 38.42 -15.50 5.35
N GLN A 4 37.92 -15.93 6.51
CA GLN A 4 38.52 -17.02 7.29
C GLN A 4 37.49 -18.13 7.59
N PRO A 5 37.86 -19.42 7.47
CA PRO A 5 36.94 -20.53 7.73
C PRO A 5 36.29 -20.49 9.11
N SER A 6 37.06 -20.23 10.18
CA SER A 6 36.55 -20.16 11.56
C SER A 6 35.50 -19.06 11.77
N TYR A 7 35.66 -17.92 11.09
CA TYR A 7 34.70 -16.82 11.13
C TYR A 7 33.44 -17.12 10.33
N ARG A 8 33.57 -17.78 9.17
CA ARG A 8 32.41 -18.26 8.41
C ARG A 8 31.63 -19.30 9.19
N GLU A 9 32.29 -20.28 9.78
CA GLU A 9 31.67 -21.30 10.62
C GLU A 9 30.89 -20.68 11.79
N SER A 10 31.51 -19.74 12.51
CA SER A 10 30.87 -19.05 13.63
C SER A 10 29.64 -18.24 13.18
N PHE A 11 29.74 -17.55 12.05
CA PHE A 11 28.64 -16.79 11.47
C PHE A 11 27.50 -17.71 10.99
N ILE A 12 27.82 -18.77 10.26
CA ILE A 12 26.86 -19.76 9.77
C ILE A 12 26.10 -20.39 10.94
N ARG A 13 26.82 -20.91 11.94
CA ARG A 13 26.22 -21.56 13.11
C ARG A 13 25.28 -20.60 13.85
N SER A 14 25.78 -19.42 14.20
CA SER A 14 24.96 -18.43 14.93
C SER A 14 23.74 -17.95 14.13
N SER A 15 23.84 -17.84 12.80
CA SER A 15 22.69 -17.46 11.96
C SER A 15 21.60 -18.53 11.95
N ILE A 16 21.95 -19.82 11.88
CA ILE A 16 21.00 -20.93 11.90
C ILE A 16 20.34 -21.03 13.28
N GLU A 17 21.13 -20.96 14.35
CA GLU A 17 20.63 -20.94 15.73
C GLU A 17 19.65 -19.78 15.95
N THR A 18 20.00 -18.58 15.45
CA THR A 18 19.14 -17.39 15.53
C THR A 18 17.84 -17.59 14.75
N ALA A 19 17.91 -18.11 13.52
CA ALA A 19 16.72 -18.35 12.71
C ALA A 19 15.75 -19.30 13.42
N ARG A 20 16.26 -20.39 14.01
CA ARG A 20 15.45 -21.33 14.79
C ARG A 20 14.90 -20.71 16.07
N LEU A 21 15.74 -20.02 16.84
CA LEU A 21 15.35 -19.40 18.11
C LEU A 21 14.18 -18.42 17.95
N TYR A 22 14.17 -17.65 16.87
CA TYR A 22 13.13 -16.65 16.60
C TYR A 22 12.04 -17.13 15.63
N GLY A 23 12.04 -18.42 15.25
CA GLY A 23 11.01 -19.00 14.40
C GLY A 23 10.99 -18.49 12.96
N PHE A 24 12.14 -18.03 12.44
CA PHE A 24 12.26 -17.64 11.03
C PHE A 24 12.34 -18.87 10.13
N GLY A 25 11.61 -18.85 9.01
CA GLY A 25 11.65 -19.91 7.99
C GLY A 25 12.90 -19.88 7.10
N GLY A 26 13.76 -18.87 7.23
CA GLY A 26 14.93 -18.72 6.39
C GLY A 26 15.86 -17.57 6.78
N LEU A 27 16.91 -17.42 5.98
CA LEU A 27 17.99 -16.46 6.12
C LEU A 27 18.16 -15.72 4.78
N ASP A 28 18.25 -14.40 4.81
CA ASP A 28 18.57 -13.57 3.64
C ASP A 28 19.91 -12.88 3.85
N LEU A 29 20.87 -13.12 2.94
CA LEU A 29 22.16 -12.44 2.96
C LEU A 29 22.08 -11.13 2.15
N SER A 30 22.26 -10.00 2.82
CA SER A 30 22.29 -8.67 2.21
C SER A 30 23.66 -8.00 2.37
N TRP A 31 24.67 -8.46 1.61
CA TRP A 31 26.00 -7.83 1.53
C TRP A 31 26.03 -6.82 0.36
N LEU A 32 25.90 -5.52 0.66
CA LEU A 32 25.65 -4.45 -0.31
C LEU A 32 26.83 -3.44 -0.40
N TRP A 33 27.92 -3.67 -1.15
CA TRP A 33 28.22 -4.78 -2.05
C TRP A 33 29.65 -5.29 -1.79
N PRO A 34 29.93 -6.60 -1.95
CA PRO A 34 31.31 -7.07 -2.05
C PRO A 34 32.02 -6.32 -3.19
N ASN A 35 33.16 -5.68 -2.90
CA ASN A 35 33.77 -4.70 -3.80
C ASN A 35 35.18 -5.09 -4.28
N THR A 36 35.66 -6.29 -3.92
CA THR A 36 36.92 -6.84 -4.40
C THR A 36 36.73 -8.23 -4.98
N SER A 37 37.63 -8.66 -5.88
CA SER A 37 37.65 -10.05 -6.37
C SER A 37 37.84 -11.07 -5.23
N PHE A 38 38.51 -10.66 -4.15
CA PHE A 38 38.66 -11.48 -2.95
C PHE A 38 37.32 -11.67 -2.23
N ASP A 39 36.53 -10.61 -2.08
CA ASP A 39 35.18 -10.69 -1.49
C ASP A 39 34.24 -11.52 -2.35
N MET A 40 34.27 -11.33 -3.68
CA MET A 40 33.47 -12.12 -4.62
C MET A 40 33.83 -13.61 -4.60
N LYS A 41 35.10 -13.96 -4.36
CA LYS A 41 35.48 -15.36 -4.14
C LYS A 41 34.94 -15.87 -2.81
N ASN A 42 35.11 -15.11 -1.75
CA ASN A 42 34.76 -15.53 -0.39
C ASN A 42 33.25 -15.60 -0.14
N ILE A 43 32.43 -14.80 -0.83
CA ILE A 43 30.97 -14.95 -0.77
C ILE A 43 30.53 -16.30 -1.35
N GLY A 44 31.19 -16.77 -2.42
CA GLY A 44 30.93 -18.11 -2.98
C GLY A 44 31.25 -19.22 -1.98
N VAL A 45 32.44 -19.16 -1.37
CA VAL A 45 32.85 -20.14 -0.34
C VAL A 45 31.90 -20.12 0.86
N LEU A 46 31.50 -18.93 1.32
CA LEU A 46 30.51 -18.78 2.38
C LEU A 46 29.19 -19.46 2.04
N LEU A 47 28.66 -19.26 0.81
CA LEU A 47 27.39 -19.85 0.40
C LEU A 47 27.47 -21.39 0.29
N ASP A 48 28.58 -21.94 -0.22
CA ASP A 48 28.80 -23.39 -0.30
C ASP A 48 28.78 -24.01 1.12
N GLU A 49 29.49 -23.41 2.08
CA GLU A 49 29.53 -23.86 3.48
C GLU A 49 28.17 -23.68 4.19
N TRP A 50 27.49 -22.56 3.95
CA TRP A 50 26.22 -22.23 4.61
C TRP A 50 25.09 -23.17 4.17
N ARG A 51 25.00 -23.46 2.86
CA ARG A 51 24.01 -24.43 2.36
C ARG A 51 24.29 -25.83 2.90
N ALA A 52 25.55 -26.25 2.97
CA ALA A 52 25.93 -27.54 3.55
C ALA A 52 25.51 -27.63 5.03
N ALA A 53 25.75 -26.58 5.81
CA ALA A 53 25.35 -26.52 7.22
C ALA A 53 23.82 -26.55 7.41
N ILE A 54 23.06 -25.77 6.62
CA ILE A 54 21.59 -25.80 6.65
C ILE A 54 21.04 -27.19 6.33
N ASN A 55 21.61 -27.86 5.32
CA ASN A 55 21.20 -29.22 4.96
C ASN A 55 21.59 -30.26 6.03
N SER A 56 22.70 -30.05 6.73
CA SER A 56 23.12 -30.89 7.85
C SER A 56 22.19 -30.71 9.05
N GLU A 57 21.89 -29.47 9.43
CA GLU A 57 21.00 -29.16 10.54
C GLU A 57 19.61 -29.76 10.34
N SER A 58 18.98 -29.52 9.18
CA SER A 58 17.65 -30.05 8.87
C SER A 58 17.59 -31.58 8.93
N ARG A 59 18.65 -32.28 8.51
CA ARG A 59 18.73 -33.75 8.62
C ARG A 59 18.87 -34.21 10.08
N ASN A 60 19.60 -33.47 10.90
CA ASN A 60 19.88 -33.85 12.28
C ASN A 60 18.73 -33.53 13.24
N THR A 61 17.98 -32.45 12.98
CA THR A 61 16.87 -31.99 13.84
C THR A 61 15.51 -32.47 13.34
N SER A 62 15.42 -32.96 12.10
CA SER A 62 14.16 -33.22 11.39
C SER A 62 13.29 -31.97 11.19
N GLU A 63 13.83 -30.78 11.42
CA GLU A 63 13.16 -29.51 11.13
C GLU A 63 13.15 -29.23 9.62
N PRO A 64 12.13 -28.51 9.10
CA PRO A 64 12.12 -28.07 7.71
C PRO A 64 13.39 -27.28 7.35
N ARG A 65 13.99 -27.59 6.20
CA ARG A 65 15.19 -26.89 5.70
C ARG A 65 14.95 -25.39 5.63
N LEU A 66 15.83 -24.61 6.27
CA LEU A 66 15.78 -23.14 6.16
C LEU A 66 15.95 -22.70 4.70
N VAL A 67 15.10 -21.77 4.30
CA VAL A 67 15.26 -21.03 3.05
C VAL A 67 16.51 -20.17 3.15
N LEU A 68 17.33 -20.12 2.10
CA LEU A 68 18.48 -19.23 2.01
C LEU A 68 18.36 -18.38 0.76
N THR A 69 18.31 -17.07 0.93
CA THR A 69 18.20 -16.09 -0.16
C THR A 69 19.34 -15.09 -0.07
N MET A 70 19.51 -14.31 -1.14
CA MET A 70 20.54 -13.27 -1.18
C MET A 70 20.06 -12.06 -1.97
N ALA A 71 20.23 -10.87 -1.40
CA ALA A 71 20.14 -9.64 -2.16
C ALA A 71 21.36 -9.51 -3.08
N VAL A 72 21.10 -9.32 -4.38
CA VAL A 72 22.13 -9.15 -5.40
C VAL A 72 21.93 -7.85 -6.15
N HIS A 73 23.03 -7.33 -6.68
CA HIS A 73 23.01 -6.10 -7.47
C HIS A 73 22.21 -6.30 -8.77
N HIS A 74 21.62 -5.22 -9.29
CA HIS A 74 20.86 -5.28 -10.54
C HIS A 74 21.64 -5.91 -11.69
N MET A 75 22.96 -5.66 -11.72
CA MET A 75 23.92 -6.33 -12.61
C MET A 75 24.78 -7.32 -11.82
N PRO A 76 25.08 -8.51 -12.38
CA PRO A 76 26.02 -9.45 -11.77
C PRO A 76 27.48 -8.95 -11.82
N ILE A 77 27.77 -7.95 -12.66
CA ILE A 77 29.07 -7.28 -12.78
C ILE A 77 29.00 -5.96 -12.01
N ILE A 78 30.00 -5.70 -11.16
CA ILE A 78 30.18 -4.45 -10.44
C ILE A 78 31.62 -3.96 -10.68
N GLY A 79 31.76 -2.94 -11.53
CA GLY A 79 33.07 -2.45 -11.96
C GLY A 79 33.89 -3.56 -12.62
N ALA A 80 35.07 -3.85 -12.07
CA ALA A 80 35.98 -4.91 -12.55
C ALA A 80 35.69 -6.30 -11.94
N THR A 81 34.66 -6.42 -11.10
CA THR A 81 34.34 -7.66 -10.37
C THR A 81 33.01 -8.24 -10.80
N SER A 82 32.79 -9.54 -10.56
CA SER A 82 31.53 -10.22 -10.85
C SER A 82 31.15 -11.13 -9.71
N PHE A 83 29.86 -11.21 -9.42
CA PHE A 83 29.31 -12.21 -8.54
C PHE A 83 29.65 -13.63 -9.03
N PRO A 84 29.91 -14.59 -8.12
CA PRO A 84 30.16 -15.99 -8.46
C PRO A 84 28.83 -16.70 -8.78
N VAL A 85 28.27 -16.41 -9.96
CA VAL A 85 26.95 -16.87 -10.43
C VAL A 85 26.69 -18.36 -10.15
N GLU A 86 27.64 -19.23 -10.46
CA GLU A 86 27.53 -20.67 -10.24
C GLU A 86 27.37 -21.06 -8.76
N SER A 87 28.17 -20.46 -7.88
CA SER A 87 28.06 -20.74 -6.44
C SER A 87 26.76 -20.20 -5.88
N ILE A 88 26.33 -19.01 -6.31
CA ILE A 88 25.04 -18.44 -5.92
C ILE A 88 23.91 -19.38 -6.34
N LEU A 89 23.87 -19.77 -7.62
CA LEU A 89 22.83 -20.63 -8.19
C LEU A 89 22.66 -21.97 -7.45
N ARG A 90 23.78 -22.63 -7.12
CA ARG A 90 23.78 -23.91 -6.40
C ARG A 90 23.26 -23.78 -4.98
N ASN A 91 23.55 -22.67 -4.32
CA ASN A 91 23.39 -22.57 -2.87
C ASN A 91 22.15 -21.82 -2.41
N ILE A 92 21.64 -20.83 -3.14
CA ILE A 92 20.45 -20.09 -2.71
C ILE A 92 19.17 -20.67 -3.31
N ASP A 93 18.06 -20.54 -2.59
CA ASP A 93 16.73 -20.86 -3.08
C ASP A 93 16.32 -19.86 -4.18
N TRP A 94 16.54 -18.55 -3.96
CA TRP A 94 16.42 -17.51 -4.97
C TRP A 94 17.22 -16.24 -4.64
N ALA A 95 17.50 -15.43 -5.68
CA ALA A 95 18.16 -14.13 -5.58
C ALA A 95 17.14 -12.99 -5.63
N ASN A 96 17.26 -12.03 -4.70
CA ASN A 96 16.50 -10.79 -4.66
C ASN A 96 17.29 -9.71 -5.42
N ILE A 97 16.88 -9.41 -6.67
CA ILE A 97 17.54 -8.41 -7.51
C ILE A 97 17.19 -7.01 -7.01
N ILE A 98 18.17 -6.26 -6.50
CA ILE A 98 18.01 -4.87 -6.10
C ILE A 98 18.02 -3.99 -7.36
N ALA A 99 16.85 -3.84 -7.98
CA ALA A 99 16.63 -3.13 -9.24
C ALA A 99 16.19 -1.67 -9.03
N PHE A 100 16.89 -0.98 -8.13
CA PHE A 100 16.67 0.42 -7.80
C PHE A 100 17.97 1.04 -7.26
N ASP A 101 17.93 2.33 -6.98
CA ASP A 101 19.05 3.20 -6.55
C ASP A 101 20.16 3.36 -7.59
N TYR A 102 19.80 3.31 -8.88
CA TYR A 102 20.72 3.52 -10.00
C TYR A 102 21.35 4.91 -9.98
N HIS A 103 20.51 5.91 -9.77
CA HIS A 103 20.86 7.33 -9.71
C HIS A 103 20.40 7.89 -8.37
N VAL A 104 21.32 8.52 -7.63
CA VAL A 104 21.04 9.10 -6.30
C VAL A 104 21.69 10.47 -6.15
N PRO A 105 21.03 11.44 -5.48
CA PRO A 105 21.46 12.85 -5.46
C PRO A 105 22.72 13.10 -4.61
N LEU A 106 23.13 12.13 -3.78
CA LEU A 106 24.40 12.19 -3.06
C LEU A 106 25.61 11.84 -3.92
N LYS A 107 25.41 11.18 -5.06
CA LYS A 107 26.49 10.74 -5.96
C LYS A 107 26.53 11.54 -7.26
N GLU A 108 25.41 12.14 -7.64
CA GLU A 108 25.22 12.74 -8.95
C GLU A 108 24.59 14.13 -8.86
N ASN A 109 25.19 15.08 -9.57
CA ASN A 109 24.70 16.46 -9.69
C ASN A 109 23.77 16.63 -10.91
N VAL A 110 23.11 15.55 -11.32
CA VAL A 110 22.10 15.54 -12.37
C VAL A 110 20.90 14.71 -11.91
N THR A 111 19.70 15.03 -12.38
CA THR A 111 18.50 14.22 -12.14
C THR A 111 18.62 12.88 -12.85
N GLY A 112 18.09 11.82 -12.25
CA GLY A 112 18.20 10.48 -12.82
C GLY A 112 17.11 9.53 -12.34
N ASN A 113 16.95 8.43 -13.08
CA ASN A 113 15.92 7.43 -12.80
C ASN A 113 16.43 6.38 -11.83
N HIS A 114 16.07 6.48 -10.55
CA HIS A 114 16.63 5.55 -9.56
C HIS A 114 16.19 4.09 -9.78
N ALA A 115 15.06 3.84 -10.47
CA ALA A 115 14.50 2.50 -10.59
C ALA A 115 13.90 2.18 -11.97
N ALA A 116 14.48 2.69 -13.06
CA ALA A 116 13.94 2.46 -14.41
C ALA A 116 13.77 0.96 -14.74
N LEU A 117 12.60 0.57 -15.28
CA LEU A 117 12.42 -0.79 -15.82
C LEU A 117 13.17 -0.94 -17.15
N TYR A 118 13.08 0.09 -17.99
CA TYR A 118 13.74 0.19 -19.28
C TYR A 118 14.54 1.48 -19.34
N ASP A 119 15.67 1.44 -20.03
CA ASP A 119 16.49 2.60 -20.31
C ASP A 119 16.92 2.53 -21.78
N PRO A 120 16.40 3.40 -22.67
CA PRO A 120 16.78 3.41 -24.08
C PRO A 120 18.27 3.64 -24.33
N SER A 121 18.98 4.27 -23.38
CA SER A 121 20.44 4.44 -23.47
C SER A 121 21.21 3.16 -23.12
N GLY A 122 20.56 2.21 -22.44
CA GLY A 122 21.05 0.85 -22.22
C GLY A 122 21.93 0.65 -20.98
N TYR A 123 22.16 1.68 -20.16
CA TYR A 123 23.16 1.60 -19.10
C TYR A 123 22.60 1.07 -17.78
N PHE A 124 21.43 1.56 -17.33
CA PHE A 124 20.93 1.24 -15.98
C PHE A 124 19.41 0.99 -15.98
N SER A 125 19.03 -0.28 -16.04
CA SER A 125 17.62 -0.68 -15.96
C SER A 125 17.42 -2.07 -15.36
N ALA A 126 16.23 -2.34 -14.85
CA ALA A 126 15.88 -3.66 -14.35
C ALA A 126 15.88 -4.71 -15.47
N ASP A 127 15.42 -4.37 -16.68
CA ASP A 127 15.39 -5.29 -17.82
C ASP A 127 16.79 -5.66 -18.30
N SER A 128 17.72 -4.70 -18.41
CA SER A 128 19.11 -4.99 -18.79
C SER A 128 19.81 -5.85 -17.73
N GLY A 129 19.61 -5.55 -16.45
CA GLY A 129 20.12 -6.35 -15.34
C GLY A 129 19.64 -7.80 -15.37
N ILE A 130 18.33 -8.00 -15.48
CA ILE A 130 17.74 -9.34 -15.57
C ILE A 130 18.24 -10.09 -16.78
N LYS A 131 18.30 -9.46 -17.97
CA LYS A 131 18.85 -10.09 -19.18
C LYS A 131 20.29 -10.57 -18.96
N GLU A 132 21.12 -9.80 -18.28
CA GLU A 132 22.51 -10.19 -18.01
C GLU A 132 22.62 -11.35 -16.99
N TRP A 133 21.80 -11.36 -15.94
CA TRP A 133 21.71 -12.52 -15.03
C TRP A 133 21.28 -13.79 -15.78
N LEU A 134 20.27 -13.70 -16.64
CA LEU A 134 19.81 -14.82 -17.46
C LEU A 134 20.88 -15.29 -18.46
N ARG A 135 21.56 -14.34 -19.13
CA ARG A 135 22.64 -14.63 -20.09
C ARG A 135 23.80 -15.41 -19.45
N ARG A 136 24.02 -15.22 -18.15
CA ARG A 136 25.04 -15.94 -17.36
C ARG A 136 24.55 -17.26 -16.76
N GLY A 137 23.37 -17.74 -17.16
CA GLY A 137 22.85 -19.05 -16.76
C GLY A 137 22.02 -19.04 -15.48
N PHE A 138 21.74 -17.89 -14.87
CA PHE A 138 20.81 -17.83 -13.73
C PHE A 138 19.37 -18.06 -14.23
N PRO A 139 18.60 -19.01 -13.69
CA PRO A 139 17.26 -19.30 -14.17
C PRO A 139 16.27 -18.23 -13.69
N ALA A 140 15.35 -17.83 -14.56
CA ALA A 140 14.29 -16.86 -14.23
C ALA A 140 13.49 -17.28 -12.98
N SER A 141 13.21 -18.58 -12.84
CA SER A 141 12.48 -19.16 -11.70
C SER A 141 13.22 -19.08 -10.36
N LYS A 142 14.45 -18.54 -10.31
CA LYS A 142 15.19 -18.23 -9.07
C LYS A 142 15.52 -16.74 -8.95
N LEU A 143 14.96 -15.88 -9.79
CA LEU A 143 15.13 -14.44 -9.70
C LEU A 143 13.85 -13.79 -9.17
N VAL A 144 13.99 -12.91 -8.19
CA VAL A 144 12.90 -12.11 -7.62
C VAL A 144 13.22 -10.64 -7.89
N LEU A 145 12.29 -9.94 -8.55
CA LEU A 145 12.46 -8.53 -8.90
C LEU A 145 12.24 -7.64 -7.67
N GLY A 146 13.26 -6.90 -7.25
CA GLY A 146 13.14 -5.84 -6.25
C GLY A 146 12.44 -4.60 -6.82
N VAL A 147 11.44 -4.09 -6.11
CA VAL A 147 10.73 -2.84 -6.43
C VAL A 147 10.83 -1.85 -5.26
N PRO A 148 11.09 -0.56 -5.49
CA PRO A 148 11.21 0.42 -4.42
C PRO A 148 9.85 1.01 -4.05
N TYR A 149 9.57 1.11 -2.75
CA TYR A 149 8.51 1.97 -2.20
C TYR A 149 9.11 3.27 -1.69
N HIS A 150 10.06 3.82 -2.43
CA HIS A 150 10.69 5.08 -2.14
C HIS A 150 11.10 5.72 -3.46
N GLY A 151 11.58 6.95 -3.37
CA GLY A 151 12.15 7.68 -4.49
C GLY A 151 13.26 8.60 -4.01
N TYR A 152 13.78 9.38 -4.94
CA TYR A 152 14.78 10.39 -4.67
C TYR A 152 14.36 11.74 -5.19
N ALA A 153 14.70 12.78 -4.44
CA ALA A 153 14.45 14.17 -4.75
C ALA A 153 15.77 14.94 -4.93
N TRP A 154 15.81 15.73 -6.00
CA TRP A 154 16.91 16.62 -6.35
C TRP A 154 16.44 18.07 -6.28
N THR A 155 17.38 18.95 -5.95
CA THR A 155 17.25 20.40 -6.15
C THR A 155 17.82 20.74 -7.52
N LEU A 156 16.98 21.08 -8.49
CA LEU A 156 17.35 21.55 -9.83
C LEU A 156 18.19 22.84 -9.73
N LEU A 157 19.24 22.91 -10.55
CA LEU A 157 20.00 24.15 -10.76
C LEU A 157 19.14 25.19 -11.50
N ASN A 158 18.39 24.76 -12.50
CA ASN A 158 17.46 25.58 -13.25
C ASN A 158 16.04 24.98 -13.16
N PRO A 159 15.09 25.63 -12.45
CA PRO A 159 13.70 25.15 -12.33
C PRO A 159 12.97 24.95 -13.67
N ASN A 160 13.41 25.62 -14.75
CA ASN A 160 12.81 25.49 -16.07
C ASN A 160 13.33 24.28 -16.86
N ASP A 161 14.43 23.66 -16.41
CA ASP A 161 14.93 22.40 -16.95
C ASP A 161 14.66 21.28 -15.95
N ASN A 162 13.59 20.55 -16.21
CA ASN A 162 13.12 19.44 -15.39
C ASN A 162 13.23 18.09 -16.10
N SER A 163 14.07 18.04 -17.14
CA SER A 163 14.35 16.83 -17.90
C SER A 163 15.12 15.80 -17.07
N ILE A 164 15.18 14.56 -17.56
CA ILE A 164 16.07 13.54 -17.01
C ILE A 164 17.49 13.90 -17.44
N GLY A 165 18.44 13.94 -16.50
CA GLY A 165 19.79 14.43 -16.75
C GLY A 165 19.95 15.95 -16.57
N ALA A 166 18.89 16.67 -16.16
CA ALA A 166 18.96 18.09 -15.84
C ALA A 166 19.94 18.35 -14.69
N ALA A 167 20.68 19.45 -14.78
CA ALA A 167 21.66 19.83 -13.76
C ALA A 167 20.98 20.08 -12.40
N ALA A 168 21.59 19.56 -11.34
CA ALA A 168 21.09 19.64 -9.97
C ALA A 168 22.19 20.10 -8.99
N LEU A 169 21.75 20.78 -7.93
CA LEU A 169 22.57 21.25 -6.81
C LEU A 169 22.77 20.19 -5.72
N GLY A 170 22.08 19.05 -5.82
CA GLY A 170 22.15 17.94 -4.86
C GLY A 170 20.78 17.56 -4.31
N PRO A 171 20.73 16.93 -3.12
CA PRO A 171 19.49 16.40 -2.54
C PRO A 171 18.42 17.45 -2.25
N ALA A 172 17.15 17.04 -2.32
CA ALA A 172 15.99 17.79 -1.85
C ALA A 172 15.13 16.94 -0.89
N LEU A 173 14.18 17.57 -0.17
CA LEU A 173 13.29 16.97 0.84
C LEU A 173 13.98 16.43 2.11
N THR A 174 15.00 15.60 1.96
CA THR A 174 15.76 14.98 3.05
C THR A 174 17.26 15.18 2.82
N LYS A 175 18.07 14.84 3.83
CA LYS A 175 19.53 15.06 3.79
C LYS A 175 20.22 14.30 2.65
N ASP A 176 19.72 13.12 2.32
CA ASP A 176 20.24 12.26 1.25
C ASP A 176 19.34 12.21 0.02
N GLY A 177 18.22 12.95 0.04
CA GLY A 177 17.26 13.03 -1.03
C GLY A 177 16.27 11.88 -1.07
N SER A 178 16.48 10.83 -0.25
CA SER A 178 15.57 9.70 -0.21
C SER A 178 14.24 10.08 0.44
N ALA A 179 13.13 9.58 -0.11
CA ALA A 179 11.81 9.77 0.48
C ALA A 179 10.96 8.51 0.26
N GLY A 180 10.35 7.99 1.34
CA GLY A 180 9.39 6.89 1.24
C GLY A 180 8.16 7.31 0.42
N TYR A 181 7.53 6.35 -0.26
CA TYR A 181 6.36 6.61 -1.11
C TYR A 181 5.27 7.40 -0.37
N LYS A 182 4.91 7.01 0.86
CA LYS A 182 3.97 7.73 1.72
C LYS A 182 4.34 9.20 1.94
N LEU A 183 5.62 9.51 2.17
CA LEU A 183 6.11 10.88 2.31
C LEU A 183 5.97 11.65 1.00
N ILE A 184 6.32 11.03 -0.13
CA ILE A 184 6.20 11.64 -1.46
C ILE A 184 4.72 11.95 -1.76
N LYS A 185 3.80 11.02 -1.51
CA LYS A 185 2.36 11.24 -1.72
C LYS A 185 1.83 12.36 -0.85
N SER A 186 2.22 12.39 0.43
CA SER A 186 1.87 13.47 1.34
C SER A 186 2.40 14.83 0.84
N PHE A 187 3.67 14.90 0.44
CA PHE A 187 4.29 16.11 -0.10
C PHE A 187 3.56 16.63 -1.34
N ILE A 188 3.26 15.76 -2.31
CA ILE A 188 2.51 16.11 -3.52
C ILE A 188 1.12 16.64 -3.15
N SER A 189 0.41 15.94 -2.27
CA SER A 189 -0.94 16.33 -1.84
C SER A 189 -0.98 17.68 -1.11
N GLY A 190 0.14 18.10 -0.51
CA GLY A 190 0.31 19.40 0.13
C GLY A 190 0.11 20.59 -0.82
N TYR A 191 0.36 20.40 -2.12
CA TYR A 191 0.17 21.43 -3.14
C TYR A 191 -1.27 21.51 -3.68
N GLY A 192 -2.19 20.70 -3.17
CA GLY A 192 -3.61 20.71 -3.52
C GLY A 192 -4.02 19.60 -4.48
N TYR A 193 -5.33 19.46 -4.71
CA TYR A 193 -5.95 18.33 -5.41
C TYR A 193 -5.52 18.15 -6.87
N GLY A 194 -4.98 19.18 -7.52
CA GLY A 194 -4.49 19.10 -8.90
C GLY A 194 -3.01 18.71 -9.03
N ALA A 195 -2.26 18.66 -7.93
CA ALA A 195 -0.86 18.25 -7.96
C ALA A 195 -0.78 16.72 -8.09
N THR A 196 -0.30 16.26 -9.24
CA THR A 196 -0.16 14.83 -9.54
C THR A 196 1.22 14.55 -10.12
N SER A 197 1.75 13.35 -9.84
CA SER A 197 2.94 12.87 -10.54
C SER A 197 2.60 12.47 -11.98
N THR A 198 3.59 12.56 -12.86
CA THR A 198 3.49 12.14 -14.25
C THR A 198 4.13 10.76 -14.40
N TYR A 199 3.36 9.80 -14.92
CA TYR A 199 3.90 8.49 -15.29
C TYR A 199 4.64 8.56 -16.63
N ASN A 200 5.84 8.03 -16.68
CA ASN A 200 6.63 7.92 -17.90
C ASN A 200 6.69 6.46 -18.35
N ALA A 201 6.05 6.17 -19.49
CA ALA A 201 5.96 4.81 -20.03
C ALA A 201 7.28 4.30 -20.63
N THR A 202 8.17 5.19 -21.05
CA THR A 202 9.48 4.82 -21.63
C THR A 202 10.37 4.19 -20.56
N TYR A 203 10.42 4.77 -19.36
CA TYR A 203 11.27 4.29 -18.26
C TYR A 203 10.50 3.46 -17.21
N VAL A 204 9.16 3.54 -17.22
CA VAL A 204 8.25 2.90 -16.26
C VAL A 204 8.53 3.37 -14.83
N VAL A 205 8.46 4.69 -14.65
CA VAL A 205 8.63 5.38 -13.36
C VAL A 205 7.74 6.62 -13.35
N ASN A 206 7.64 7.29 -12.20
CA ASN A 206 6.91 8.52 -12.01
C ASN A 206 7.84 9.69 -11.69
N TYR A 207 7.43 10.88 -12.09
CA TYR A 207 8.09 12.13 -11.75
C TYR A 207 7.14 13.12 -11.11
N PHE A 208 7.65 13.94 -10.22
CA PHE A 208 6.95 15.13 -9.76
C PHE A 208 7.94 16.29 -9.67
N THR A 209 7.58 17.42 -10.27
CA THR A 209 8.42 18.62 -10.27
C THR A 209 7.62 19.81 -9.82
N ILE A 210 8.17 20.58 -8.87
CA ILE A 210 7.60 21.85 -8.42
C ILE A 210 8.71 22.82 -8.05
N GLY A 211 8.74 23.98 -8.71
CA GLY A 211 9.86 24.91 -8.58
C GLY A 211 11.18 24.22 -8.89
N SER A 212 12.14 24.28 -7.97
CA SER A 212 13.43 23.58 -8.08
C SER A 212 13.41 22.14 -7.58
N ILE A 213 12.30 21.60 -7.08
CA ILE A 213 12.26 20.24 -6.55
C ILE A 213 11.86 19.29 -7.68
N TRP A 214 12.67 18.28 -7.93
CA TRP A 214 12.41 17.20 -8.88
C TRP A 214 12.47 15.86 -8.16
N ILE A 215 11.44 15.03 -8.28
CA ILE A 215 11.32 13.75 -7.58
C ILE A 215 11.12 12.63 -8.59
N ASN A 216 11.89 11.56 -8.50
CA ASN A 216 11.63 10.30 -9.21
C ASN A 216 11.29 9.18 -8.22
N PHE A 217 10.24 8.42 -8.53
CA PHE A 217 9.74 7.33 -7.69
C PHE A 217 8.85 6.38 -8.51
N ASP A 218 8.40 5.28 -7.91
CA ASP A 218 7.37 4.42 -8.49
C ASP A 218 5.99 4.71 -7.89
N ASP A 219 5.00 4.99 -8.73
CA ASP A 219 3.60 5.03 -8.35
C ASP A 219 2.85 3.77 -8.84
N VAL A 220 1.56 3.67 -8.55
CA VAL A 220 0.71 2.49 -8.78
C VAL A 220 0.87 1.88 -10.19
N VAL A 221 0.89 2.71 -11.23
CA VAL A 221 1.03 2.23 -12.63
C VAL A 221 2.40 1.62 -12.87
N ALA A 222 3.48 2.26 -12.39
CA ALA A 222 4.84 1.75 -12.52
C ALA A 222 4.98 0.39 -11.82
N ILE A 223 4.49 0.26 -10.58
CA ILE A 223 4.49 -1.00 -9.84
C ILE A 223 3.73 -2.09 -10.60
N ARG A 224 2.48 -1.84 -11.04
CA ARG A 224 1.72 -2.84 -11.81
C ARG A 224 2.46 -3.30 -13.06
N THR A 225 3.07 -2.38 -13.79
CA THR A 225 3.83 -2.71 -15.01
C THR A 225 5.07 -3.54 -14.69
N LYS A 226 5.82 -3.21 -13.63
CA LYS A 226 7.00 -4.00 -13.20
C LYS A 226 6.63 -5.40 -12.73
N ILE A 227 5.54 -5.56 -11.99
CA ILE A 227 5.06 -6.89 -11.57
C ILE A 227 4.57 -7.70 -12.77
N SER A 228 3.88 -7.06 -13.72
CA SER A 228 3.46 -7.70 -14.97
C SER A 228 4.66 -8.14 -15.81
N TYR A 229 5.72 -7.33 -15.83
CA TYR A 229 6.99 -7.67 -16.46
C TYR A 229 7.64 -8.90 -15.80
N ALA A 230 7.78 -8.92 -14.47
CA ALA A 230 8.34 -10.05 -13.75
C ALA A 230 7.60 -11.36 -14.07
N LYS A 231 6.27 -11.31 -14.09
CA LYS A 231 5.42 -12.43 -14.48
C LYS A 231 5.63 -12.87 -15.93
N THR A 232 5.69 -11.93 -16.86
CA THR A 232 5.90 -12.21 -18.30
C THR A 232 7.27 -12.83 -18.56
N LYS A 233 8.28 -12.42 -17.80
CA LYS A 233 9.63 -12.99 -17.83
C LYS A 233 9.76 -14.31 -17.04
N GLN A 234 8.67 -14.80 -16.45
CA GLN A 234 8.65 -16.01 -15.63
C GLN A 234 9.67 -15.96 -14.49
N LEU A 235 9.86 -14.76 -13.93
CA LEU A 235 10.61 -14.60 -12.69
C LEU A 235 9.86 -15.32 -11.56
N LEU A 236 10.57 -15.70 -10.50
CA LEU A 236 9.96 -16.33 -9.33
C LEU A 236 8.90 -15.42 -8.68
N GLY A 237 9.14 -14.12 -8.67
CA GLY A 237 8.23 -13.14 -8.10
C GLY A 237 8.84 -11.75 -7.99
N TYR A 238 8.40 -11.02 -6.97
CA TYR A 238 8.90 -9.68 -6.63
C TYR A 238 9.05 -9.51 -5.12
N ILE A 239 9.85 -8.52 -4.71
CA ILE A 239 10.03 -8.08 -3.32
C ILE A 239 10.04 -6.56 -3.26
N SER A 240 9.44 -5.96 -2.23
CA SER A 240 9.36 -4.51 -2.08
C SER A 240 10.33 -3.98 -1.01
N PHE A 241 11.06 -2.90 -1.31
CA PHE A 241 11.89 -2.18 -0.34
C PHE A 241 11.40 -0.73 -0.12
N GLN A 242 10.79 -0.38 1.02
CA GLN A 242 10.35 -1.29 2.07
C GLN A 242 8.89 -1.04 2.42
N LEU A 243 8.25 -2.06 2.99
CA LEU A 243 6.81 -2.08 3.22
C LEU A 243 6.32 -0.89 4.04
N GLY A 244 7.10 -0.44 5.04
CA GLY A 244 6.74 0.71 5.89
C GLY A 244 6.61 2.04 5.14
N ASN A 245 7.11 2.13 3.90
CA ASN A 245 6.98 3.33 3.08
C ASN A 245 5.71 3.34 2.23
N ASP A 246 4.94 2.25 2.15
CA ASP A 246 3.70 2.21 1.39
C ASP A 246 2.64 3.16 1.98
N ASP A 247 1.77 3.71 1.14
CA ASP A 247 0.68 4.57 1.57
C ASP A 247 -0.62 3.75 1.64
N ASN A 248 -1.00 3.33 2.85
CA ASN A 248 -2.20 2.54 3.08
C ASN A 248 -2.30 1.29 2.21
N TRP A 249 -1.17 0.56 2.04
CA TRP A 249 -1.05 -0.66 1.24
C TRP A 249 -1.31 -0.47 -0.26
N GLN A 250 -1.32 0.75 -0.77
CA GLN A 250 -1.71 1.04 -2.14
C GLN A 250 -0.79 0.35 -3.17
N LEU A 251 0.52 0.43 -3.00
CA LEU A 251 1.46 -0.22 -3.91
C LEU A 251 1.44 -1.75 -3.76
N SER A 252 1.33 -2.24 -2.52
CA SER A 252 1.26 -3.66 -2.21
C SER A 252 0.00 -4.31 -2.81
N GLN A 253 -1.14 -3.64 -2.69
CA GLN A 253 -2.40 -4.10 -3.26
C GLN A 253 -2.37 -4.07 -4.78
N ALA A 254 -1.81 -3.00 -5.36
CA ALA A 254 -1.63 -2.90 -6.81
C ALA A 254 -0.76 -4.04 -7.38
N ALA A 255 0.31 -4.39 -6.67
CA ALA A 255 1.17 -5.54 -7.01
C ALA A 255 0.41 -6.88 -6.92
N TYR A 256 -0.36 -7.08 -5.85
CA TYR A 256 -1.16 -8.28 -5.63
C TYR A 256 -2.26 -8.48 -6.69
N GLU A 257 -2.90 -7.41 -7.14
CA GLU A 257 -3.98 -7.45 -8.15
C GLU A 257 -3.51 -8.02 -9.50
N VAL A 258 -2.26 -7.74 -9.91
CA VAL A 258 -1.67 -8.32 -11.13
C VAL A 258 -1.62 -9.85 -11.09
N GLY A 259 -1.51 -10.43 -9.89
CA GLY A 259 -1.62 -11.87 -9.66
C GLY A 259 -2.99 -12.43 -10.05
N LYS A 260 -4.06 -11.72 -9.66
CA LYS A 260 -5.47 -12.15 -9.82
C LYS A 260 -6.01 -12.06 -11.24
N ASP A 261 -5.51 -11.14 -12.06
CA ASP A 261 -6.03 -10.93 -13.42
C ASP A 261 -5.88 -12.16 -14.33
N HIS A 262 -4.97 -13.08 -14.01
CA HIS A 262 -4.79 -14.33 -14.74
C HIS A 262 -5.71 -15.47 -14.27
N GLU A 263 -6.13 -15.49 -13.00
CA GLU A 263 -7.09 -16.51 -12.52
C GLU A 263 -8.49 -16.30 -13.12
N LYS A 264 -8.83 -15.06 -13.46
CA LYS A 264 -10.04 -14.74 -14.22
C LYS A 264 -9.98 -15.20 -15.69
N LYS A 265 -8.80 -15.55 -16.20
CA LYS A 265 -8.59 -16.13 -17.54
C LYS A 265 -8.49 -17.66 -17.53
N LYS A 266 -9.24 -18.38 -16.68
CA LYS A 266 -9.66 -19.73 -17.10
C LYS A 266 -10.49 -19.54 -18.37
N PRO A 267 -10.17 -20.20 -19.50
CA PRO A 267 -10.81 -19.88 -20.77
C PRO A 267 -12.32 -20.08 -20.61
N LEU A 268 -13.09 -19.10 -21.06
CA LEU A 268 -14.56 -19.13 -21.09
C LEU A 268 -15.08 -20.49 -21.60
N ALA A 269 -14.33 -21.13 -22.51
CA ALA A 269 -14.52 -22.48 -23.00
C ALA A 269 -14.69 -23.54 -21.89
N LEU A 270 -13.89 -23.54 -20.82
CA LEU A 270 -13.98 -24.56 -19.76
C LEU A 270 -15.26 -24.42 -18.92
N ARG A 271 -15.74 -23.18 -18.72
CA ARG A 271 -17.03 -22.93 -18.05
C ARG A 271 -18.22 -23.33 -18.95
N ILE A 272 -18.11 -23.11 -20.25
CA ILE A 272 -19.12 -23.53 -21.24
C ILE A 272 -19.16 -25.07 -21.34
N ILE A 273 -18.01 -25.74 -21.39
CA ILE A 273 -17.90 -27.21 -21.51
C ILE A 273 -18.56 -27.93 -20.33
N VAL A 274 -18.52 -27.38 -19.11
CA VAL A 274 -19.14 -28.01 -17.94
C VAL A 274 -20.61 -27.60 -17.74
N SER A 275 -20.97 -26.36 -18.06
CA SER A 275 -22.34 -25.85 -17.82
C SER A 275 -23.35 -26.35 -18.85
N VAL A 276 -22.96 -26.52 -20.12
CA VAL A 276 -23.87 -26.95 -21.20
C VAL A 276 -24.36 -28.40 -21.00
N PRO A 277 -23.50 -29.41 -20.73
CA PRO A 277 -23.97 -30.77 -20.47
C PRO A 277 -24.87 -30.86 -19.24
N LEU A 278 -24.54 -30.11 -18.18
CA LEU A 278 -25.33 -30.10 -16.95
C LEU A 278 -26.74 -29.52 -17.18
N ALA A 279 -26.85 -28.46 -17.97
CA ALA A 279 -28.14 -27.88 -18.36
C ALA A 279 -28.97 -28.85 -19.21
N ILE A 280 -28.33 -29.59 -20.13
CA ILE A 280 -29.00 -30.61 -20.94
C ILE A 280 -29.52 -31.76 -20.07
N VAL A 281 -28.74 -32.23 -19.10
CA VAL A 281 -29.17 -33.29 -18.17
C VAL A 281 -30.36 -32.84 -17.33
N ILE A 282 -30.34 -31.61 -16.81
CA ILE A 282 -31.47 -31.03 -16.06
C ILE A 282 -32.71 -30.93 -16.95
N LEU A 283 -32.56 -30.47 -18.20
CA LEU A 283 -33.66 -30.38 -19.14
C LEU A 283 -34.28 -31.74 -19.47
N LEU A 284 -33.44 -32.77 -19.71
CA LEU A 284 -33.91 -34.14 -19.95
C LEU A 284 -34.63 -34.72 -18.73
N PHE A 285 -34.17 -34.41 -17.52
CA PHE A 285 -34.83 -34.83 -16.28
C PHE A 285 -36.19 -34.13 -16.10
N LEU A 286 -36.28 -32.83 -16.41
CA LEU A 286 -37.54 -32.09 -16.39
C LEU A 286 -38.52 -32.60 -17.46
N LEU A 287 -38.06 -32.88 -18.67
CA LEU A 287 -38.88 -33.48 -19.72
C LEU A 287 -39.35 -34.89 -19.35
N GLY A 288 -38.47 -35.71 -18.77
CA GLY A 288 -38.81 -37.06 -18.30
C GLY A 288 -39.83 -37.03 -17.16
N SER A 289 -39.66 -36.15 -16.19
CA SER A 289 -40.60 -35.96 -15.07
C SER A 289 -41.95 -35.38 -15.54
N LEU A 290 -41.94 -34.45 -16.50
CA LEU A 290 -43.17 -33.93 -17.12
C LEU A 290 -43.88 -35.02 -17.93
N SER A 291 -43.15 -35.82 -18.70
CA SER A 291 -43.69 -36.96 -19.47
C SER A 291 -44.32 -38.00 -18.54
N TYR A 292 -43.64 -38.30 -17.43
CA TYR A 292 -44.16 -39.18 -16.38
C TYR A 292 -45.40 -38.60 -15.71
N TYR A 293 -45.40 -37.31 -15.37
CA TYR A 293 -46.54 -36.62 -14.79
C TYR A 293 -47.75 -36.60 -15.74
N MET A 294 -47.54 -36.30 -17.01
CA MET A 294 -48.58 -36.32 -18.04
C MET A 294 -49.12 -37.74 -18.27
N ARG A 295 -48.27 -38.78 -18.30
CA ARG A 295 -48.70 -40.19 -18.34
C ARG A 295 -49.52 -40.58 -17.10
N LYS A 296 -49.07 -40.18 -15.92
CA LYS A 296 -49.78 -40.41 -14.65
C LYS A 296 -51.12 -39.67 -14.60
N ARG A 297 -51.21 -38.48 -15.21
CA ARG A 297 -52.43 -37.67 -15.30
C ARG A 297 -53.43 -38.24 -16.32
N MET A 298 -52.95 -38.76 -17.45
CA MET A 298 -53.77 -39.49 -18.44
C MET A 298 -54.34 -40.80 -17.85
N LEU A 299 -53.56 -41.53 -17.06
CA LEU A 299 -54.02 -42.73 -16.33
C LEU A 299 -55.00 -42.42 -15.18
N LYS A 300 -55.00 -41.18 -14.69
CA LYS A 300 -55.97 -40.69 -13.67
C LYS A 300 -57.15 -39.93 -14.27
N SER A 301 -57.29 -39.87 -15.60
CA SER A 301 -58.47 -39.30 -16.27
C SER A 301 -59.66 -40.27 -16.34
N LYS A 302 -59.98 -40.90 -15.20
CA LYS A 302 -61.29 -41.42 -14.82
C LYS A 302 -61.47 -41.06 -13.34
N GLY A 303 -62.10 -39.91 -13.05
CA GLY A 303 -62.42 -39.52 -11.67
C GLY A 303 -62.36 -38.01 -11.35
N LYS A 304 -63.27 -37.25 -11.96
CA LYS A 304 -64.12 -36.18 -11.39
C LYS A 304 -63.69 -35.41 -10.11
N LYS A 305 -63.57 -34.08 -10.31
CA LYS A 305 -64.03 -32.88 -9.55
C LYS A 305 -63.36 -32.36 -8.26
N ASP A 306 -63.25 -31.01 -8.29
CA ASP A 306 -63.26 -29.97 -7.23
C ASP A 306 -62.17 -29.97 -6.15
N SER A 307 -61.69 -28.85 -5.60
CA SER A 307 -61.84 -27.40 -5.84
C SER A 307 -60.63 -26.75 -5.13
N GLY A 308 -59.86 -25.84 -5.73
CA GLY A 308 -60.04 -24.40 -5.55
C GLY A 308 -59.71 -23.88 -4.13
N LYS A 309 -58.52 -23.28 -3.94
CA LYS A 309 -58.29 -22.06 -3.13
C LYS A 309 -56.85 -21.55 -3.26
N GLU A 310 -56.70 -20.46 -4.00
CA GLU A 310 -55.56 -19.54 -3.96
C GLU A 310 -55.72 -18.59 -2.76
N GLN A 311 -54.61 -18.21 -2.13
CA GLN A 311 -54.56 -17.15 -1.13
C GLN A 311 -53.43 -16.18 -1.51
N SER A 312 -53.85 -14.97 -1.91
CA SER A 312 -53.03 -13.80 -2.17
C SER A 312 -52.49 -13.20 -0.87
N PHE A 313 -51.24 -12.73 -0.86
CA PHE A 313 -50.68 -11.93 0.22
C PHE A 313 -50.14 -10.62 -0.35
N GLU A 314 -50.85 -9.52 -0.07
CA GLU A 314 -50.39 -8.14 -0.26
C GLU A 314 -49.38 -7.78 0.82
N VAL A 315 -48.38 -6.96 0.49
CA VAL A 315 -47.39 -6.42 1.43
C VAL A 315 -47.45 -4.90 1.38
N GLU A 316 -47.92 -4.28 2.46
CA GLU A 316 -47.74 -2.85 2.76
C GLU A 316 -46.33 -2.57 3.34
N PRO A 317 -45.75 -1.38 3.13
CA PRO A 317 -44.47 -1.01 3.70
C PRO A 317 -44.63 -0.27 5.04
N ASN A 318 -44.24 -0.90 6.14
CA ASN A 318 -44.15 -0.24 7.45
C ASN A 318 -42.88 0.60 7.57
N THR A 319 -43.04 1.91 7.40
CA THR A 319 -42.19 2.97 7.99
C THR A 319 -42.55 3.17 9.46
N ALA A 320 -41.73 2.66 10.38
CA ALA A 320 -41.71 3.13 11.78
C ALA A 320 -40.45 2.62 12.49
N LEU A 321 -39.42 3.47 12.63
CA LEU A 321 -38.41 3.35 13.69
C LEU A 321 -37.82 4.73 14.00
N VAL A 322 -38.63 5.62 14.56
CA VAL A 322 -38.16 6.60 15.54
C VAL A 322 -39.34 6.86 16.48
N ASN A 323 -39.24 6.38 17.70
CA ASN A 323 -39.64 7.07 18.94
C ASN A 323 -39.64 6.05 20.07
N GLU A 324 -38.64 6.18 20.94
CA GLU A 324 -38.69 6.02 22.41
C GLU A 324 -37.27 5.84 22.92
N ASP A 325 -36.61 6.96 23.20
CA ASP A 325 -35.92 7.19 24.48
C ASP A 325 -35.45 8.65 24.51
N SER A 326 -36.22 9.47 25.23
CA SER A 326 -35.93 10.87 25.50
C SER A 326 -34.87 10.97 26.59
N ASP A 327 -33.61 11.10 26.19
CA ASP A 327 -32.54 11.60 27.04
C ASP A 327 -32.33 13.08 26.69
N GLN A 328 -32.90 13.97 27.51
CA GLN A 328 -33.10 15.41 27.24
C GLN A 328 -31.81 16.28 27.25
N ASN A 329 -30.68 15.78 26.75
CA ASN A 329 -29.47 16.57 26.54
C ASN A 329 -28.66 16.14 25.29
N ALA A 330 -29.32 15.56 24.28
CA ALA A 330 -28.70 15.34 22.98
C ALA A 330 -28.73 16.65 22.16
N PRO A 331 -27.61 17.07 21.54
CA PRO A 331 -27.59 18.22 20.65
C PRO A 331 -28.51 17.98 19.45
N ASN A 332 -29.24 19.02 19.03
CA ASN A 332 -30.11 19.03 17.85
C ASN A 332 -29.31 18.71 16.57
N LEU A 333 -29.11 17.43 16.27
CA LEU A 333 -28.55 16.96 15.01
C LEU A 333 -29.59 17.15 13.90
N GLN A 334 -29.21 17.87 12.84
CA GLN A 334 -30.09 18.10 11.71
C GLN A 334 -30.19 16.84 10.83
N VAL A 335 -31.41 16.47 10.45
CA VAL A 335 -31.62 15.48 9.39
C VAL A 335 -31.57 16.20 8.05
N PHE A 336 -30.63 15.83 7.19
CA PHE A 336 -30.48 16.37 5.84
C PHE A 336 -31.08 15.40 4.82
N THR A 337 -31.71 15.95 3.79
CA THR A 337 -32.19 15.16 2.65
C THR A 337 -31.05 14.80 1.71
N PHE A 338 -31.21 13.71 0.95
CA PHE A 338 -30.22 13.33 -0.06
C PHE A 338 -30.07 14.42 -1.13
N SER A 339 -31.17 15.09 -1.49
CA SER A 339 -31.15 16.16 -2.51
C SER A 339 -30.30 17.36 -2.06
N GLU A 340 -30.45 17.79 -0.81
CA GLU A 340 -29.67 18.88 -0.24
C GLU A 340 -28.17 18.57 -0.24
N ILE A 341 -27.79 17.37 0.21
CA ILE A 341 -26.38 16.95 0.25
C ILE A 341 -25.82 16.75 -1.15
N LYS A 342 -26.60 16.17 -2.06
CA LYS A 342 -26.23 16.04 -3.48
C LYS A 342 -25.98 17.41 -4.10
N SER A 343 -26.83 18.40 -3.84
CA SER A 343 -26.63 19.77 -4.33
C SER A 343 -25.40 20.42 -3.69
N ALA A 344 -25.28 20.34 -2.36
CA ALA A 344 -24.19 20.96 -1.60
C ALA A 344 -22.80 20.45 -2.02
N THR A 345 -22.71 19.18 -2.41
CA THR A 345 -21.46 18.53 -2.84
C THR A 345 -21.24 18.58 -4.36
N ARG A 346 -22.11 19.26 -5.12
CA ARG A 346 -22.13 19.25 -6.60
C ARG A 346 -22.16 17.83 -7.17
N ASN A 347 -23.17 17.08 -6.76
CA ASN A 347 -23.39 15.67 -7.10
C ASN A 347 -22.20 14.77 -6.70
N PHE A 348 -21.63 15.00 -5.52
CA PHE A 348 -20.45 14.26 -5.03
C PHE A 348 -19.29 14.32 -6.04
N SER A 349 -19.06 15.49 -6.64
CA SER A 349 -17.98 15.70 -7.61
C SER A 349 -16.63 15.27 -7.03
N SER A 350 -15.80 14.64 -7.85
CA SER A 350 -14.43 14.28 -7.50
C SER A 350 -13.58 15.50 -7.11
N GLU A 351 -13.89 16.69 -7.65
CA GLU A 351 -13.22 17.96 -7.28
C GLU A 351 -13.47 18.37 -5.83
N ASN A 352 -14.61 17.95 -5.27
CA ASN A 352 -14.97 18.23 -3.88
C ASN A 352 -14.52 17.11 -2.95
N ARG A 353 -13.82 16.08 -3.41
CA ARG A 353 -13.43 14.97 -2.56
C ARG A 353 -12.30 15.38 -1.62
N LEU A 354 -12.54 15.34 -0.32
CA LEU A 354 -11.56 15.69 0.70
C LEU A 354 -10.54 14.58 0.98
N GLY A 355 -11.00 13.33 0.92
CA GLY A 355 -10.18 12.13 1.15
C GLY A 355 -11.04 10.87 1.13
N GLU A 356 -10.40 9.71 1.26
CA GLU A 356 -11.07 8.42 1.40
C GLU A 356 -10.29 7.55 2.38
N GLY A 357 -11.00 6.96 3.35
CA GLY A 357 -10.44 5.95 4.26
C GLY A 357 -11.25 4.66 4.18
N GLY A 358 -10.98 3.71 5.09
CA GLY A 358 -11.67 2.41 5.13
C GLY A 358 -13.19 2.46 5.29
N TYR A 359 -13.75 3.64 5.60
CA TYR A 359 -15.18 3.87 5.84
C TYR A 359 -15.87 4.63 4.71
N GLY A 360 -15.15 4.90 3.61
CA GLY A 360 -15.68 5.57 2.42
C GLY A 360 -15.16 7.00 2.23
N PRO A 361 -15.57 7.64 1.11
CA PRO A 361 -15.13 8.97 0.74
C PRO A 361 -15.75 10.08 1.60
N VAL A 362 -14.96 11.13 1.81
CA VAL A 362 -15.38 12.39 2.43
C VAL A 362 -15.38 13.47 1.36
N TYR A 363 -16.43 14.29 1.30
CA TYR A 363 -16.58 15.38 0.33
C TYR A 363 -16.75 16.73 1.04
N LYS A 364 -16.18 17.79 0.49
CA LYS A 364 -16.49 19.17 0.82
C LYS A 364 -17.85 19.52 0.22
N GLY A 365 -18.69 20.18 0.99
CA GLY A 365 -19.95 20.73 0.53
C GLY A 365 -20.13 22.17 0.98
N LYS A 366 -21.03 22.87 0.31
CA LYS A 366 -21.51 24.20 0.73
C LYS A 366 -23.03 24.18 0.76
N LEU A 367 -23.62 24.34 1.95
CA LEU A 367 -25.07 24.40 2.12
C LEU A 367 -25.63 25.69 1.51
N ALA A 368 -26.94 25.75 1.25
CA ALA A 368 -27.62 26.89 0.63
C ALA A 368 -27.39 28.22 1.39
N ARG A 369 -27.22 28.16 2.71
CA ARG A 369 -26.91 29.32 3.57
C ARG A 369 -25.41 29.71 3.58
N GLY A 370 -24.60 29.07 2.74
CA GLY A 370 -23.17 29.36 2.59
C GLY A 370 -22.24 28.62 3.57
N GLN A 371 -22.77 27.87 4.53
CA GLN A 371 -21.98 27.08 5.47
C GLN A 371 -21.20 25.97 4.77
N GLU A 372 -19.89 25.91 4.99
CA GLU A 372 -19.03 24.83 4.51
C GLU A 372 -19.14 23.60 5.42
N ILE A 373 -19.25 22.42 4.80
CA ILE A 373 -19.44 21.14 5.48
C ILE A 373 -18.50 20.07 4.93
N ALA A 374 -18.23 19.04 5.73
CA ALA A 374 -17.60 17.81 5.31
C ALA A 374 -18.60 16.65 5.37
N VAL A 375 -18.81 15.95 4.26
CA VAL A 375 -19.81 14.90 4.09
C VAL A 375 -19.09 13.56 3.95
N LYS A 376 -19.12 12.74 5.00
CA LYS A 376 -18.59 11.37 4.99
C LYS A 376 -19.68 10.43 4.51
N ARG A 377 -19.50 9.85 3.31
CA ARG A 377 -20.46 8.93 2.69
C ARG A 377 -20.03 7.50 2.94
N LEU A 378 -20.80 6.78 3.75
CA LEU A 378 -20.48 5.40 4.14
C LEU A 378 -20.85 4.41 3.04
N SER A 379 -20.10 3.32 2.93
CA SER A 379 -20.33 2.27 1.93
C SER A 379 -21.70 1.60 2.09
N LYS A 380 -22.35 1.28 0.96
CA LYS A 380 -23.66 0.62 0.92
C LYS A 380 -23.62 -0.87 1.26
N THR A 381 -22.48 -1.54 1.06
CA THR A 381 -22.39 -3.01 1.03
C THR A 381 -21.93 -3.65 2.34
N SER A 382 -21.68 -2.86 3.38
CA SER A 382 -21.09 -3.37 4.62
C SER A 382 -22.04 -3.28 5.81
N HIS A 383 -22.25 -4.43 6.49
CA HIS A 383 -22.90 -4.49 7.82
C HIS A 383 -22.12 -3.68 8.87
N GLN A 384 -20.81 -3.51 8.67
CA GLN A 384 -19.93 -2.71 9.52
C GLN A 384 -20.28 -1.21 9.47
N GLY A 385 -20.62 -0.68 8.28
CA GLY A 385 -20.96 0.73 8.09
C GLY A 385 -22.23 1.17 8.82
N LEU A 386 -23.19 0.26 9.05
CA LEU A 386 -24.39 0.56 9.84
C LEU A 386 -24.09 0.63 11.34
N LYS A 387 -23.24 -0.28 11.85
CA LYS A 387 -22.82 -0.28 13.26
C LYS A 387 -22.00 0.96 13.58
N GLU A 388 -21.09 1.34 12.70
CA GLU A 388 -20.26 2.54 12.83
C GLU A 388 -21.10 3.81 12.73
N PHE A 389 -22.03 3.89 11.77
CA PHE A 389 -22.97 5.01 11.69
C PHE A 389 -23.74 5.20 13.00
N LYS A 390 -24.32 4.12 13.55
CA LYS A 390 -25.05 4.18 14.83
C LYS A 390 -24.15 4.58 15.99
N ASN A 391 -22.93 4.05 16.05
CA ASN A 391 -21.97 4.41 17.09
C ASN A 391 -21.54 5.88 16.98
N GLU A 392 -21.21 6.36 15.78
CA GLU A 392 -20.73 7.72 15.53
C GLU A 392 -21.84 8.74 15.80
N VAL A 393 -23.10 8.48 15.41
CA VAL A 393 -24.25 9.32 15.78
C VAL A 393 -24.48 9.32 17.31
N LYS A 394 -24.43 8.14 17.95
CA LYS A 394 -24.68 8.00 19.40
C LYS A 394 -23.57 8.63 20.27
N LEU A 395 -22.31 8.47 19.87
CA LEU A 395 -21.14 8.97 20.61
C LEU A 395 -20.96 10.47 20.42
N THR A 396 -21.10 10.98 19.18
CA THR A 396 -20.86 12.40 18.89
C THR A 396 -21.99 13.29 19.39
N ALA A 397 -23.19 12.74 19.59
CA ALA A 397 -24.24 13.42 20.37
C ALA A 397 -23.84 13.64 21.85
N LYS A 398 -22.96 12.80 22.42
CA LYS A 398 -22.51 12.91 23.81
C LYS A 398 -21.16 13.61 23.98
N LEU A 399 -20.36 13.73 22.91
CA LEU A 399 -18.97 14.20 22.93
C LEU A 399 -18.80 15.55 22.22
N GLN A 400 -19.49 16.59 22.71
CA GLN A 400 -19.26 17.95 22.25
C GLN A 400 -18.11 18.61 23.02
N HIS A 401 -16.99 18.82 22.34
CA HIS A 401 -15.83 19.49 22.92
C HIS A 401 -15.24 20.49 21.92
N VAL A 402 -14.72 21.62 22.40
CA VAL A 402 -14.14 22.70 21.57
C VAL A 402 -13.00 22.22 20.64
N ASN A 403 -12.35 21.11 21.01
CA ASN A 403 -11.24 20.51 20.26
C ASN A 403 -11.63 19.24 19.48
N LEU A 404 -12.92 18.90 19.40
CA LEU A 404 -13.42 17.80 18.58
C LEU A 404 -14.27 18.36 17.44
N VAL A 405 -14.09 17.82 16.24
CA VAL A 405 -14.86 18.24 15.06
C VAL A 405 -16.33 17.92 15.29
N ARG A 406 -17.17 18.94 15.19
CA ARG A 406 -18.59 18.84 15.49
C ARG A 406 -19.36 18.15 14.36
N LEU A 407 -20.15 17.13 14.73
CA LEU A 407 -21.17 16.57 13.87
C LEU A 407 -22.37 17.53 13.83
N LEU A 408 -22.74 17.96 12.62
CA LEU A 408 -23.88 18.85 12.36
C LEU A 408 -25.18 18.06 12.17
N GLY A 409 -25.08 16.88 11.58
CA GLY A 409 -26.25 16.09 11.22
C GLY A 409 -25.94 14.84 10.40
N PHE A 410 -26.98 14.20 9.88
CA PHE A 410 -26.86 12.97 9.10
C PHE A 410 -27.94 12.87 7.99
N CYS A 411 -27.72 11.98 7.03
CA CYS A 411 -28.68 11.63 5.98
C CYS A 411 -28.79 10.10 5.84
N THR A 412 -30.02 9.57 5.86
CA THR A 412 -30.33 8.15 5.69
C THR A 412 -31.23 7.84 4.47
N GLU A 413 -31.56 8.85 3.67
CA GLU A 413 -32.45 8.71 2.52
C GLU A 413 -31.85 7.84 1.40
N LYS A 414 -32.72 7.17 0.62
CA LYS A 414 -32.34 6.36 -0.55
C LYS A 414 -31.32 5.25 -0.24
N GLY A 415 -31.29 4.76 1.00
CA GLY A 415 -30.36 3.74 1.48
C GLY A 415 -28.92 4.24 1.65
N GLU A 416 -28.67 5.54 1.45
CA GLU A 416 -27.39 6.18 1.74
C GLU A 416 -27.24 6.38 3.24
N LYS A 417 -26.01 6.36 3.74
CA LYS A 417 -25.70 6.72 5.14
C LYS A 417 -24.59 7.74 5.11
N MET A 418 -24.91 8.98 5.45
CA MET A 418 -23.96 10.08 5.40
C MET A 418 -23.91 10.82 6.73
N LEU A 419 -22.71 11.17 7.16
CA LEU A 419 -22.44 12.00 8.33
C LEU A 419 -21.95 13.37 7.86
N ILE A 420 -22.53 14.43 8.41
CA ILE A 420 -22.24 15.82 8.04
C ILE A 420 -21.52 16.49 9.20
N TYR A 421 -20.26 16.85 8.99
CA TYR A 421 -19.40 17.54 9.92
C TYR A 421 -19.20 19.00 9.51
N GLU A 422 -18.76 19.84 10.45
CA GLU A 422 -18.18 21.13 10.09
C GLU A 422 -16.89 20.94 9.27
N TYR A 423 -16.67 21.84 8.32
CA TYR A 423 -15.45 21.80 7.51
C TYR A 423 -14.25 22.34 8.29
N MET A 424 -13.15 21.60 8.28
CA MET A 424 -11.89 21.99 8.93
C MET A 424 -10.91 22.55 7.89
N PRO A 425 -10.68 23.88 7.83
CA PRO A 425 -9.85 24.49 6.79
C PRO A 425 -8.35 24.19 6.94
N ASN A 426 -7.89 23.92 8.16
CA ASN A 426 -6.47 23.78 8.50
C ASN A 426 -5.94 22.34 8.42
N LYS A 427 -6.51 21.48 7.57
CA LYS A 427 -6.08 20.08 7.39
C LYS A 427 -6.24 19.22 8.67
N SER A 428 -5.93 17.94 8.56
CA SER A 428 -6.07 16.97 9.65
C SER A 428 -4.94 17.07 10.66
N LEU A 429 -5.17 16.59 11.88
CA LEU A 429 -4.12 16.43 12.88
C LEU A 429 -3.00 15.49 12.40
N ASP A 430 -3.34 14.45 11.63
CA ASP A 430 -2.41 13.54 10.98
C ASP A 430 -1.38 14.30 10.11
N PHE A 431 -1.83 15.33 9.38
CA PHE A 431 -0.94 16.20 8.62
C PHE A 431 0.10 16.88 9.53
N TYR A 432 -0.29 17.42 10.69
CA TYR A 432 0.68 18.08 11.56
C TYR A 432 1.60 17.13 12.32
N LEU A 433 1.10 15.96 12.72
CA LEU A 433 1.87 14.96 13.45
C LEU A 433 2.90 14.25 12.57
N PHE A 434 2.56 13.97 11.31
CA PHE A 434 3.39 13.15 10.43
C PHE A 434 4.02 13.91 9.27
N VAL A 435 3.57 15.13 8.96
CA VAL A 435 4.08 15.93 7.82
C VAL A 435 4.76 17.23 8.27
N ALA A 436 4.28 17.87 9.34
CA ALA A 436 4.78 19.17 9.78
C ALA A 436 5.82 19.13 10.92
N MET A 437 6.42 17.97 11.26
CA MET A 437 7.39 17.93 12.36
C MET A 437 8.59 18.86 12.11
N TYR A 438 8.79 19.74 13.10
CA TYR A 438 9.69 20.89 13.12
C TYR A 438 11.12 20.57 12.66
N PRO A 439 11.75 21.43 11.82
CA PRO A 439 13.13 21.26 11.34
C PRO A 439 14.19 21.07 12.44
N GLU A 440 13.92 21.51 13.68
CA GLU A 440 14.83 21.30 14.81
C GLU A 440 14.88 19.86 15.33
N TYR A 441 13.80 19.08 15.23
CA TYR A 441 13.79 17.69 15.71
C TYR A 441 14.48 16.75 14.72
N VAL A 442 14.40 17.06 13.42
CA VAL A 442 15.15 16.38 12.35
C VAL A 442 16.68 16.56 12.52
N LYS A 443 17.14 17.66 13.16
CA LYS A 443 18.57 17.90 13.41
C LYS A 443 19.20 17.00 14.49
N ARG A 444 18.42 16.43 15.42
CA ARG A 444 18.96 15.64 16.56
C ARG A 444 19.00 14.12 16.35
N GLY A 445 18.55 13.62 15.20
CA GLY A 445 18.91 12.28 14.70
C GLY A 445 18.52 11.06 15.54
N THR A 446 17.60 11.17 16.50
CA THR A 446 17.15 10.03 17.33
C THR A 446 15.64 9.88 17.29
N TYR A 447 15.17 8.98 16.42
CA TYR A 447 13.79 8.48 16.42
C TYR A 447 13.70 7.24 17.30
N SER A 448 12.71 7.17 18.18
CA SER A 448 12.39 5.98 18.97
C SER A 448 10.86 5.90 19.12
N MET A 449 10.31 4.69 19.04
CA MET A 449 8.88 4.39 19.24
C MET A 449 8.32 4.98 20.57
N LYS A 450 9.17 5.25 21.55
CA LYS A 450 8.77 5.87 22.82
C LYS A 450 8.35 7.34 22.67
N TYR A 451 8.83 8.05 21.64
CA TYR A 451 8.50 9.46 21.40
C TYR A 451 7.11 9.66 20.76
N ASP A 452 6.64 8.71 19.95
CA ASP A 452 5.29 8.78 19.35
C ASP A 452 4.21 8.61 20.42
N VAL A 453 4.44 7.72 21.39
CA VAL A 453 3.54 7.51 22.54
C VAL A 453 3.52 8.75 23.44
N TYR A 454 4.67 9.41 23.64
CA TYR A 454 4.76 10.64 24.42
C TYR A 454 4.08 11.82 23.72
N SER A 455 4.34 12.02 22.42
CA SER A 455 3.70 13.07 21.62
C SER A 455 2.20 12.88 21.52
N PHE A 456 1.73 11.63 21.33
CA PHE A 456 0.32 11.29 21.37
C PHE A 456 -0.28 11.55 22.77
N GLY A 457 0.42 11.19 23.85
CA GLY A 457 -0.03 11.44 25.22
C GLY A 457 -0.14 12.93 25.57
N VAL A 458 0.84 13.75 25.18
CA VAL A 458 0.82 15.21 25.38
C VAL A 458 -0.30 15.85 24.56
N LEU A 459 -0.50 15.39 23.33
CA LEU A 459 -1.58 15.87 22.46
C LEU A 459 -2.95 15.47 22.99
N LEU A 460 -3.10 14.24 23.49
CA LEU A 460 -4.33 13.76 24.12
C LEU A 460 -4.65 14.60 25.37
N LEU A 461 -3.66 14.92 26.19
CA LEU A 461 -3.80 15.82 27.34
C LEU A 461 -4.17 17.24 26.92
N GLN A 462 -3.62 17.77 25.82
CA GLN A 462 -4.02 19.08 25.28
C GLN A 462 -5.45 19.08 24.76
N ILE A 463 -5.86 18.01 24.08
CA ILE A 463 -7.22 17.82 23.58
C ILE A 463 -8.20 17.76 24.76
N ILE A 464 -7.90 16.96 25.80
CA ILE A 464 -8.75 16.78 26.99
C ILE A 464 -8.77 18.03 27.89
N SER A 465 -7.64 18.70 28.08
CA SER A 465 -7.54 19.83 29.00
C SER A 465 -7.97 21.17 28.42
N GLY A 466 -8.03 21.30 27.09
CA GLY A 466 -8.31 22.57 26.41
C GLY A 466 -7.21 23.63 26.59
N LYS A 467 -6.10 23.31 27.27
CA LYS A 467 -4.99 24.23 27.55
C LYS A 467 -3.83 23.95 26.61
N LYS A 468 -3.38 24.98 25.89
CA LYS A 468 -2.10 24.93 25.16
C LYS A 468 -0.96 24.96 26.18
N ASN A 469 0.06 24.14 25.98
CA ASN A 469 1.25 24.15 26.84
C ASN A 469 2.07 25.41 26.50
N THR A 470 2.09 26.40 27.38
CA THR A 470 2.63 27.75 27.11
C THR A 470 4.15 27.88 27.26
N PHE A 471 4.93 26.80 27.15
CA PHE A 471 6.37 26.84 27.47
C PHE A 471 7.32 27.05 26.29
N LEU A 472 6.88 27.63 25.16
CA LEU A 472 7.76 27.88 24.01
C LEU A 472 7.52 29.22 23.28
N TRP A 473 6.93 30.20 23.95
CA TRP A 473 6.89 31.58 23.44
C TRP A 473 7.66 32.50 24.37
N LEU A 474 8.99 32.50 24.30
CA LEU A 474 9.83 33.62 24.71
C LEU A 474 11.19 33.60 23.97
N GLU A 475 11.42 34.70 23.25
CA GLU A 475 12.68 35.36 22.89
C GLU A 475 13.68 34.79 21.86
N ARG A 476 13.65 35.45 20.68
CA ARG A 476 14.88 35.96 20.04
C ARG A 476 15.64 36.85 21.04
N LYS A 477 16.81 36.42 21.51
CA LYS A 477 18.04 37.24 21.64
C LYS A 477 19.22 36.40 22.18
N SER A 478 20.31 36.41 21.41
CA SER A 478 21.73 36.32 21.82
C SER A 478 22.22 35.27 22.84
N LYS A 479 23.04 34.35 22.30
CA LYS A 479 24.25 33.70 22.88
C LYS A 479 24.10 32.59 23.95
N PRO A 480 25.11 31.69 24.03
CA PRO A 480 24.91 30.27 24.37
C PRO A 480 25.30 29.94 25.81
N PHE A 481 24.62 29.00 26.44
CA PHE A 481 25.15 28.20 27.55
C PHE A 481 24.42 26.85 27.62
N GLY A 482 25.16 25.81 28.02
CA GLY A 482 24.75 24.43 28.00
C GLY A 482 24.17 23.91 29.33
N ILE A 483 24.32 22.58 29.48
CA ILE A 483 24.05 21.69 30.64
C ILE A 483 22.61 21.13 30.64
N CYS A 484 22.37 19.85 30.34
CA CYS A 484 22.65 18.57 31.06
C CYS A 484 21.49 18.17 32.00
N LEU A 485 20.55 17.35 31.52
CA LEU A 485 20.35 15.93 31.87
C LEU A 485 19.19 15.37 31.03
#